data_AF-A0A7N2KXN0-F1
#
_entry.id   AF-A0A7N2KXN0-F1
#
_cell.length_a   1.000
_cell.length_b   1.000
_cell.length_c   1.000
_cell.angle_alpha   90.00
_cell.angle_beta   90.00
_cell.angle_gamma   90.00
#
_symmetry.space_group_name_H-M   'P 1'
#
loop_
_entity.id
_entity.type
_entity.pdbx_description
1 polymer ?
#
loop_
_entity_poly.entity_id
_entity_poly.type
_entity_poly.pdbx_seq_one_letter_code
_entity_poly.pdbx_strand_id
1 'polypeptide(L)'
;MELLKLENRVRFILAVVKGEIIVSNRKRADLFVELQTKGFTPFPKKTKAVEPGVAGATDDTEETEVKSPADSSSNGVQISDYEYLLAMAIESLTIEKVQELCAERDEVNKEVDDLRKETPKSFWRTDLDALEGQLDELERSDVSQRS
;
A
#
# COMPACT_ATOMS: atom_id res chain seq x y z
N MET A 1 -5.10 5.72 1.82
CA MET A 1 -4.76 4.63 2.79
C MET A 1 -3.46 3.93 2.41
N GLU A 2 -3.24 3.68 1.12
CA GLU A 2 -2.06 2.96 0.64
C GLU A 2 -0.75 3.76 0.79
N LEU A 3 -0.77 5.06 0.49
CA LEU A 3 0.37 5.96 0.73
C LEU A 3 0.86 5.91 2.18
N LEU A 4 -0.06 5.97 3.15
CA LEU A 4 0.29 5.94 4.58
C LEU A 4 0.89 4.58 5.00
N LYS A 5 0.43 3.47 4.41
CA LYS A 5 1.04 2.15 4.62
C LYS A 5 2.45 2.11 4.04
N LEU A 6 2.64 2.61 2.83
CA LEU A 6 3.94 2.65 2.16
C LEU A 6 4.94 3.53 2.94
N GLU A 7 4.50 4.69 3.39
CA GLU A 7 5.31 5.61 4.20
C GLU A 7 5.76 4.97 5.52
N ASN A 8 4.85 4.27 6.22
CA ASN A 8 5.22 3.50 7.41
C ASN A 8 6.19 2.36 7.11
N ARG A 9 6.01 1.65 6.00
CA ARG A 9 6.92 0.56 5.59
C ARG A 9 8.33 1.11 5.34
N VAL A 10 8.44 2.19 4.58
CA VAL A 10 9.73 2.87 4.32
C VAL A 10 10.35 3.34 5.64
N ARG A 11 9.57 3.96 6.52
CA ARG A 11 10.04 4.42 7.83
C ARG A 11 10.52 3.27 8.72
N PHE A 12 9.80 2.16 8.72
CA PHE A 12 10.15 0.95 9.48
C PHE A 12 11.46 0.36 8.97
N ILE A 13 11.56 0.15 7.65
CA ILE A 13 12.77 -0.39 7.02
C ILE A 13 13.98 0.50 7.28
N LEU A 14 13.85 1.82 7.11
CA LEU A 14 14.92 2.77 7.41
C LEU A 14 15.36 2.69 8.88
N ALA A 15 14.42 2.58 9.81
CA ALA A 15 14.72 2.44 11.23
C ALA A 15 15.42 1.09 11.55
N VAL A 16 15.05 0.01 10.85
CA VAL A 16 15.70 -1.30 11.01
C VAL A 16 17.13 -1.29 10.46
N VAL A 17 17.35 -0.71 9.27
CA VAL A 17 18.69 -0.60 8.66
C VAL A 17 19.62 0.31 9.47
N LYS A 18 19.09 1.39 10.05
CA LYS A 18 19.85 2.24 10.99
C LYS A 18 20.13 1.58 12.34
N GLY A 19 19.54 0.41 12.61
CA GLY A 19 19.63 -0.28 13.90
C GLY A 19 18.81 0.38 15.01
N GLU A 20 17.92 1.32 14.68
CA GLU A 20 17.01 1.95 15.64
C GLU A 20 15.92 0.97 16.09
N ILE A 21 15.48 0.07 15.20
CA ILE A 21 14.52 -1.02 15.49
C ILE A 21 15.23 -2.35 15.23
N ILE A 22 15.21 -3.23 16.23
CA ILE A 22 15.81 -4.58 16.11
C ILE A 22 14.68 -5.60 16.11
N VAL A 23 14.43 -6.20 14.95
CA VAL A 23 13.38 -7.23 14.79
C VAL A 23 13.90 -8.64 15.14
N SER A 24 15.23 -8.83 15.11
CA SER A 24 15.86 -10.13 15.38
C SER A 24 15.85 -10.49 16.87
N ASN A 25 15.51 -11.75 17.17
CA ASN A 25 15.54 -12.35 18.52
C ASN A 25 14.77 -11.54 19.60
N ARG A 26 13.63 -10.95 19.25
CA ARG A 26 12.80 -10.12 20.12
C ARG A 26 11.37 -10.68 20.21
N LYS A 27 10.71 -10.49 21.36
CA LYS A 27 9.31 -10.87 21.52
C LYS A 27 8.43 -9.94 20.70
N ARG A 28 7.38 -10.48 20.07
CA ARG A 28 6.43 -9.70 19.27
C ARG A 28 5.73 -8.60 20.09
N ALA A 29 5.46 -8.85 21.37
CA ALA A 29 4.87 -7.86 22.28
C ALA A 29 5.80 -6.66 22.51
N ASP A 30 7.11 -6.89 22.70
CA ASP A 30 8.09 -5.81 22.91
C ASP A 30 8.23 -4.95 21.65
N LEU A 31 8.26 -5.60 20.47
CA LEU A 31 8.27 -4.90 19.18
C LEU A 31 7.01 -4.06 18.97
N PHE A 32 5.84 -4.57 19.37
CA PHE A 32 4.58 -3.83 19.29
C PHE A 32 4.62 -2.55 20.13
N VAL A 33 5.07 -2.64 21.38
CA VAL A 33 5.20 -1.46 22.26
C VAL A 33 6.18 -0.45 21.67
N GLU A 34 7.28 -0.92 21.09
CA GLU A 34 8.25 -0.06 20.42
C GLU A 34 7.65 0.65 19.19
N LEU A 35 6.89 -0.06 18.36
CA LEU A 35 6.20 0.49 17.19
C LEU A 35 5.12 1.51 17.60
N GLN A 36 4.36 1.22 18.65
CA GLN A 36 3.36 2.13 19.19
C GLN A 36 4.02 3.40 19.76
N THR A 37 5.13 3.24 20.50
CA THR A 37 5.89 4.36 21.09
C THR A 37 6.51 5.25 20.01
N LYS A 38 7.00 4.64 18.92
CA LYS A 38 7.54 5.36 17.75
C LYS A 38 6.46 5.98 16.85
N GLY A 39 5.18 5.75 17.15
CA GLY A 39 4.05 6.36 16.47
C GLY A 39 3.77 5.78 15.08
N PHE A 40 4.09 4.50 14.85
CA PHE A 40 3.66 3.83 13.62
C PHE A 40 2.13 3.69 13.63
N THR A 41 1.48 4.00 12.50
CA THR A 41 0.01 3.90 12.42
C THR A 41 -0.43 2.44 12.32
N PRO A 42 -1.34 1.99 13.21
CA PRO A 42 -1.89 0.65 13.15
C PRO A 42 -2.87 0.53 11.98
N PHE A 43 -2.77 -0.56 11.23
CA PHE A 43 -3.72 -0.90 10.19
C PHE A 43 -4.41 -2.22 10.54
N PRO A 44 -5.57 -2.17 11.19
CA PRO A 44 -6.33 -3.38 11.45
C PRO A 44 -6.64 -4.08 10.14
N LYS A 45 -6.22 -5.34 10.05
CA LYS A 45 -6.71 -6.24 9.00
C LYS A 45 -8.21 -6.31 9.24
N LYS A 46 -8.99 -5.83 8.27
CA LYS A 46 -10.44 -6.05 8.24
C LYS A 46 -10.67 -7.55 8.10
N THR A 47 -10.55 -8.32 9.17
CA THR A 47 -11.36 -9.52 9.30
C THR A 47 -12.78 -9.01 9.41
N LYS A 48 -13.61 -9.46 8.48
CA LYS A 48 -15.04 -9.16 8.38
C LYS A 48 -15.62 -8.87 9.77
N ALA A 49 -16.14 -7.66 9.94
CA ALA A 49 -17.25 -7.47 10.86
C ALA A 49 -18.26 -8.57 10.51
N VAL A 50 -18.62 -9.37 11.51
CA VAL A 50 -19.57 -10.47 11.39
C VAL A 50 -20.92 -9.86 11.03
N GLU A 51 -21.19 -9.74 9.73
CA GLU A 51 -22.52 -9.63 9.14
C GLU A 51 -22.82 -11.04 8.59
N PRO A 52 -23.85 -11.75 9.10
CA PRO A 52 -24.16 -13.10 8.65
C PRO A 52 -24.95 -12.99 7.34
N GLY A 53 -24.33 -13.31 6.19
CA GLY A 53 -25.11 -13.42 4.97
C GLY A 53 -24.31 -13.44 3.68
N VAL A 54 -24.38 -14.60 3.01
CA VAL A 54 -24.20 -14.83 1.58
C VAL A 54 -22.77 -15.14 1.11
N ALA A 55 -22.70 -16.31 0.48
CA ALA A 55 -21.56 -17.04 -0.01
C ALA A 55 -21.06 -16.52 -1.37
N GLY A 56 -19.76 -16.77 -1.64
CA GLY A 56 -19.26 -16.88 -3.02
C GLY A 56 -17.82 -16.42 -3.23
N ALA A 57 -16.98 -17.36 -3.69
CA ALA A 57 -15.80 -17.21 -4.57
C ALA A 57 -14.50 -16.60 -3.97
N THR A 58 -13.48 -17.43 -3.66
CA THR A 58 -12.20 -17.69 -4.42
C THR A 58 -11.24 -16.49 -4.43
N ASP A 59 -9.94 -16.55 -4.17
CA ASP A 59 -8.93 -17.60 -3.97
C ASP A 59 -7.70 -16.92 -3.32
N ASP A 60 -6.81 -17.74 -2.74
CA ASP A 60 -5.37 -17.53 -2.59
C ASP A 60 -4.82 -16.55 -1.54
N THR A 61 -4.47 -17.08 -0.36
CA THR A 61 -3.09 -17.48 -0.01
C THR A 61 -3.03 -17.87 1.48
N GLU A 62 -2.37 -19.00 1.71
CA GLU A 62 -2.35 -19.85 2.90
C GLU A 62 -1.82 -19.22 4.21
N GLU A 63 -2.55 -19.52 5.29
CA GLU A 63 -2.12 -20.08 6.59
C GLU A 63 -0.85 -19.48 7.26
N THR A 64 -0.95 -18.88 8.45
CA THR A 64 -1.13 -19.64 9.70
C THR A 64 -1.66 -18.72 10.80
N GLU A 65 -2.91 -18.94 11.21
CA GLU A 65 -3.49 -18.34 12.41
C GLU A 65 -2.81 -18.90 13.68
N VAL A 66 -1.99 -18.09 14.34
CA VAL A 66 -1.76 -18.22 15.79
C VAL A 66 -2.61 -17.19 16.51
N LYS A 67 -3.90 -17.50 16.63
CA LYS A 67 -4.86 -16.74 17.43
C LYS A 67 -4.57 -16.99 18.91
N SER A 68 -3.64 -16.23 19.48
CA SER A 68 -3.44 -16.18 20.93
C SER A 68 -4.52 -15.29 21.56
N PRO A 69 -5.33 -15.77 22.53
CA PRO A 69 -6.52 -15.08 23.01
C PRO A 69 -6.25 -14.04 24.11
N ALA A 70 -5.02 -13.52 24.23
CA ALA A 70 -4.65 -12.61 25.29
C ALA A 70 -3.82 -11.47 24.70
N ASP A 71 -4.44 -10.32 24.47
CA ASP A 71 -3.86 -8.99 24.72
C ASP A 71 -4.78 -7.89 24.17
N SER A 72 -5.91 -7.68 24.86
CA SER A 72 -6.65 -6.42 24.77
C SER A 72 -5.84 -5.34 25.49
N SER A 73 -4.95 -4.65 24.77
CA SER A 73 -4.39 -3.39 25.26
C SER A 73 -5.40 -2.26 25.01
N SER A 74 -5.57 -1.41 26.03
CA SER A 74 -6.67 -0.46 26.31
C SER A 74 -6.99 0.65 25.27
N ASN A 75 -6.62 0.51 24.00
CA ASN A 75 -6.82 1.58 23.00
C ASN A 75 -7.34 1.11 21.63
N GLY A 76 -7.95 -0.08 21.54
CA GLY A 76 -8.51 -0.60 20.29
C GLY A 76 -7.49 -1.02 19.23
N VAL A 77 -6.19 -0.89 19.52
CA VAL A 77 -5.09 -1.31 18.66
C VAL A 77 -4.65 -2.73 19.03
N GLN A 78 -4.79 -3.65 18.09
CA GLN A 78 -4.39 -5.05 18.25
C GLN A 78 -2.96 -5.28 17.75
N ILE A 79 -2.29 -6.30 18.29
CA ILE A 79 -0.94 -6.72 17.82
C ILE A 79 -0.97 -7.06 16.32
N SER A 80 -2.09 -7.58 15.83
CA SER A 80 -2.36 -7.87 14.42
C SER A 80 -2.35 -6.62 13.51
N ASP A 81 -2.48 -5.41 14.06
CA ASP A 81 -2.58 -4.19 13.27
C ASP A 81 -1.23 -3.71 12.74
N TYR A 82 -0.12 -4.22 13.29
CA TYR A 82 1.25 -3.98 12.82
C TYR A 82 1.81 -5.15 12.01
N GLU A 83 1.01 -6.18 11.77
CA GLU A 83 1.47 -7.38 11.08
C GLU A 83 1.92 -7.07 9.64
N TYR A 84 1.37 -6.04 9.01
CA TYR A 84 1.79 -5.59 7.67
C TYR A 84 3.23 -5.05 7.60
N LEU A 85 3.84 -4.68 8.75
CA LEU A 85 5.26 -4.32 8.87
C LEU A 85 6.13 -5.54 9.19
N LEU A 86 5.61 -6.44 10.04
CA LEU A 86 6.34 -7.62 10.54
C LEU A 86 6.35 -8.80 9.56
N ALA A 87 5.32 -8.94 8.73
CA ALA A 87 5.19 -10.00 7.72
C ALA A 87 5.94 -9.69 6.41
N MET A 88 6.75 -8.63 6.39
CA MET A 88 7.54 -8.26 5.22
C MET A 88 8.71 -9.24 5.04
N ALA A 89 9.06 -9.53 3.78
CA ALA A 89 10.20 -10.37 3.47
C ALA A 89 11.50 -9.74 4.01
N ILE A 90 12.38 -10.55 4.60
CA ILE A 90 13.67 -10.09 5.14
C ILE A 90 14.52 -9.43 4.03
N GLU A 91 14.34 -9.84 2.77
CA GLU A 91 14.97 -9.26 1.59
C GLU A 91 14.67 -7.76 1.43
N SER A 92 13.52 -7.28 1.92
CA SER A 92 13.16 -5.86 1.93
C SER A 92 13.95 -5.01 2.93
N LEU A 93 14.68 -5.64 3.85
CA LEU A 93 15.54 -4.98 4.83
C LEU A 93 16.98 -4.78 4.31
N THR A 94 17.27 -5.19 3.08
CA THR A 94 18.59 -4.95 2.46
C THR A 94 18.73 -3.49 2.02
N ILE A 95 19.95 -2.95 2.11
CA ILE A 95 20.24 -1.55 1.76
C ILE A 95 19.84 -1.23 0.31
N GLU A 96 20.07 -2.16 -0.61
CA GLU A 96 19.70 -2.02 -2.03
C GLU A 96 18.19 -1.88 -2.18
N LYS A 97 17.41 -2.73 -1.49
CA LYS A 97 15.94 -2.67 -1.56
C LYS A 97 15.38 -1.41 -0.88
N VAL A 98 16.06 -0.88 0.14
CA VAL A 98 15.70 0.43 0.74
C VAL A 98 15.86 1.56 -0.26
N GLN A 99 16.96 1.58 -1.00
CA GLN A 99 17.20 2.61 -2.01
C GLN A 99 16.15 2.56 -3.10
N GLU A 100 15.79 1.35 -3.56
CA GLU A 100 14.70 1.15 -4.52
C GLU A 100 13.35 1.62 -3.97
N LEU A 101 12.97 1.23 -2.75
CA LEU A 101 11.72 1.65 -2.12
C LEU A 101 11.66 3.17 -1.87
N CYS A 102 12.79 3.80 -1.57
CA CYS A 102 12.89 5.24 -1.43
C CYS A 102 12.68 5.93 -2.78
N ALA A 103 13.29 5.41 -3.85
CA ALA A 103 13.09 5.91 -5.21
C ALA A 103 11.64 5.74 -5.68
N GLU A 104 11.03 4.58 -5.42
CA GLU A 104 9.61 4.32 -5.73
C GLU A 104 8.68 5.29 -4.98
N ARG A 105 8.95 5.54 -3.69
CA ARG A 105 8.20 6.53 -2.91
C ARG A 105 8.33 7.93 -3.48
N ASP A 106 9.54 8.33 -3.88
CA ASP A 106 9.78 9.64 -4.51
C ASP A 106 9.03 9.76 -5.86
N GLU A 107 9.02 8.71 -6.66
CA GLU A 107 8.28 8.66 -7.93
C GLU A 107 6.77 8.75 -7.72
N VAL A 108 6.21 7.96 -6.81
CA VAL A 108 4.77 8.00 -6.49
C VAL A 108 4.37 9.37 -5.92
N ASN A 109 5.19 9.96 -5.06
CA ASN A 109 4.91 11.31 -4.56
C ASN A 109 4.92 12.34 -5.68
N LYS A 110 5.87 12.23 -6.61
CA LYS A 110 5.95 13.11 -7.77
C LYS A 110 4.73 12.95 -8.67
N GLU A 111 4.31 11.73 -8.96
CA GLU A 111 3.09 11.46 -9.73
C GLU A 111 1.86 12.05 -9.03
N VAL A 112 1.73 11.87 -7.72
CA VAL A 112 0.64 12.47 -6.93
C VAL A 112 0.69 14.00 -6.98
N ASP A 113 1.88 14.61 -6.91
CA ASP A 113 2.04 16.07 -7.00
C ASP A 113 1.73 16.59 -8.40
N ASP A 114 2.06 15.83 -9.45
CA ASP A 114 1.75 16.18 -10.83
C ASP A 114 0.24 16.07 -11.10
N LEU A 115 -0.39 14.97 -10.66
CA LEU A 115 -1.85 14.79 -10.68
C LEU A 115 -2.59 15.88 -9.88
N ARG A 116 -2.01 16.37 -8.79
CA ARG A 116 -2.57 17.48 -8.00
C ARG A 116 -2.46 18.83 -8.71
N LYS A 117 -1.42 19.03 -9.53
CA LYS A 117 -1.25 20.24 -10.35
C LYS A 117 -2.17 20.21 -11.57
N GLU A 118 -2.45 19.02 -12.10
CA GLU A 118 -3.44 18.84 -13.15
C GLU A 118 -4.82 19.26 -12.67
N THR A 119 -5.39 20.24 -13.36
CA THR A 119 -6.74 20.70 -13.07
C THR A 119 -7.75 19.82 -13.79
N PRO A 120 -9.02 19.74 -13.33
CA PRO A 120 -10.06 19.02 -14.04
C PRO A 120 -10.17 19.45 -15.52
N LYS A 121 -9.98 20.73 -15.82
CA LYS A 121 -9.95 21.24 -17.21
C LYS A 121 -8.79 20.68 -18.05
N SER A 122 -7.69 20.25 -17.44
CA SER A 122 -6.57 19.61 -18.14
C SER A 122 -6.97 18.20 -18.56
N PHE A 123 -7.52 17.41 -17.63
CA PHE A 123 -8.09 16.09 -17.93
C PHE A 123 -9.09 16.14 -19.08
N TRP A 124 -10.03 17.09 -19.02
CA TRP A 124 -11.02 17.29 -20.08
C TRP A 124 -10.39 17.64 -21.44
N ARG A 125 -9.27 18.37 -21.48
CA ARG A 125 -8.58 18.65 -22.74
C ARG A 125 -7.92 17.42 -23.31
N THR A 126 -7.20 16.66 -22.48
CA THR A 126 -6.58 15.41 -22.89
C THR A 126 -7.61 14.40 -23.40
N ASP A 127 -8.76 14.29 -22.74
CA ASP A 127 -9.86 13.42 -23.18
C ASP A 127 -10.48 13.87 -24.51
N LEU A 128 -10.64 15.19 -24.70
CA LEU A 128 -11.13 15.75 -25.97
C LEU A 128 -10.13 15.56 -27.11
N ASP A 129 -8.84 15.78 -26.87
CA ASP A 129 -7.77 15.55 -27.86
C ASP A 129 -7.72 14.06 -28.25
N ALA A 130 -7.89 13.15 -27.28
CA ALA A 130 -7.95 11.71 -27.54
C ALA A 130 -9.20 11.32 -28.34
N LEU A 131 -10.34 11.96 -28.07
CA LEU A 131 -11.58 11.79 -28.85
C LEU A 131 -11.41 12.29 -30.29
N GLU A 132 -10.84 13.47 -30.48
CA GLU A 132 -10.59 14.06 -31.80
C GLU A 132 -9.66 13.16 -32.62
N GLY A 133 -8.57 12.66 -32.03
CA GLY A 133 -7.67 11.71 -32.68
C GLY A 133 -8.33 10.40 -33.09
N GLN A 134 -9.25 9.86 -32.28
CA GLN A 134 -10.03 8.67 -32.65
C GLN A 134 -11.04 8.96 -33.76
N LEU A 135 -11.65 10.15 -33.75
CA LEU A 135 -12.60 10.57 -34.78
C LEU A 135 -11.92 10.69 -36.15
N ASP A 136 -10.74 11.31 -36.17
CA ASP A 136 -9.88 11.42 -37.35
C ASP A 136 -9.52 10.05 -37.93
N GLU A 137 -9.18 9.08 -37.07
CA GLU A 137 -8.82 7.73 -37.49
C GLU A 137 -10.03 6.96 -38.04
N LEU A 138 -11.20 7.12 -37.41
CA LEU A 138 -12.44 6.54 -37.89
C LEU A 138 -12.83 7.12 -39.25
N GLU A 139 -12.71 8.43 -39.43
CA GLU A 139 -13.01 9.10 -40.70
C GLU A 139 -12.06 8.64 -41.81
N ARG A 140 -10.75 8.50 -41.53
CA ARG A 140 -9.79 7.89 -42.47
C ARG A 140 -10.15 6.45 -42.82
N SER A 141 -10.57 5.66 -41.83
CA SER A 141 -10.96 4.26 -42.02
C SER A 141 -12.21 4.14 -42.88
N ASP A 142 -13.22 4.98 -42.63
CA ASP A 142 -14.48 5.02 -43.39
C ASP A 142 -14.27 5.46 -44.85
N VAL A 143 -13.38 6.43 -45.09
CA VAL A 143 -13.00 6.85 -46.45
C VAL A 143 -12.28 5.73 -47.20
N SER A 144 -11.41 4.99 -46.51
CA SER A 144 -10.67 3.85 -47.06
C SER A 144 -11.58 2.66 -47.38
N GLN A 145 -12.63 2.41 -46.57
CA GLN A 145 -13.61 1.35 -46.84
C GLN A 145 -14.61 1.70 -47.95
N ARG A 146 -14.81 2.99 -48.26
CA ARG A 146 -15.72 3.47 -49.30
C ARG A 146 -15.09 3.62 -50.69
N SER A 147 -13.76 3.54 -50.78
CA SER A 147 -12.99 3.62 -52.03
C SER A 147 -12.69 2.23 -52.57
#